data_AF-A0A2S9FLK8-F1
#
_entry.id   AF-A0A2S9FLK8-F1
#
_cell.length_a   1.000
_cell.length_b   1.000
_cell.length_c   1.000
_cell.angle_alpha   90.00
_cell.angle_beta   90.00
_cell.angle_gamma   90.00
#
_symmetry.space_group_name_H-M   'P 1'
#
loop_
_entity.id
_entity.type
_entity.pdbx_description
1 polymer ?
#
loop_
_entity_poly.entity_id
_entity_poly.type
_entity_poly.pdbx_seq_one_letter_code
_entity_poly.pdbx_strand_id
1 'polypeptide(L)' 'TEVVDKRESKSRPGEGIVTFSHVGRNQHGDVVATASRKTMVRKRPEGQTQ' A
#
# COMPACT_ATOMS: atom_id res chain seq x y z
N THR A 1 2.94 3.31 -9.13
CA THR A 1 2.14 2.92 -7.96
C THR A 1 2.54 3.77 -6.80
N GLU A 2 1.59 4.26 -6.03
CA GLU A 2 1.82 5.18 -4.91
C GLU A 2 1.17 4.64 -3.63
N VAL A 3 1.78 4.87 -2.48
CA VAL A 3 1.16 4.60 -1.16
C VAL A 3 0.41 5.84 -0.72
N VAL A 4 -0.91 5.74 -0.62
CA VAL A 4 -1.78 6.88 -0.30
C VAL A 4 -2.25 6.88 1.15
N ASP A 5 -2.16 5.74 1.84
CA ASP A 5 -2.50 5.62 3.25
C ASP A 5 -1.77 4.43 3.88
N LYS A 6 -1.48 4.54 5.17
CA LYS A 6 -0.96 3.46 5.99
C LYS A 6 -1.52 3.57 7.41
N ARG A 7 -2.00 2.46 7.95
CA ARG A 7 -2.47 2.39 9.34
C ARG A 7 -2.15 1.07 9.98
N GLU A 8 -2.18 1.04 11.31
CA GLU A 8 -2.00 -0.19 12.05
C GLU A 8 -3.24 -1.09 11.95
N SER A 9 -3.01 -2.40 11.94
CA SER A 9 -4.09 -3.37 12.07
C SER A 9 -4.50 -3.50 13.54
N LYS A 10 -5.79 -3.30 13.82
CA LYS A 10 -6.34 -3.46 15.17
C LYS A 10 -6.42 -4.93 15.60
N SER A 11 -6.59 -5.85 14.65
CA SER A 11 -6.80 -7.28 14.91
C SER A 11 -5.57 -8.14 14.69
N ARG A 12 -4.52 -7.62 14.04
CA ARG A 12 -3.27 -8.34 13.76
C ARG A 12 -2.09 -7.55 14.27
N PRO A 13 -1.75 -7.69 15.57
CA PRO A 13 -0.54 -7.10 16.13
C PRO A 13 0.68 -7.50 15.29
N GLY A 14 1.54 -6.53 14.95
CA GLY A 14 2.69 -6.75 14.07
C GLY A 14 2.42 -6.58 12.56
N GLU A 15 1.17 -6.35 12.14
CA GLU A 15 0.84 -6.02 10.75
C GLU A 15 0.22 -4.62 10.61
N GLY A 16 0.44 -3.99 9.46
CA GLY A 16 -0.21 -2.76 9.04
C GLY A 16 -1.05 -2.99 7.78
N ILE A 17 -2.02 -2.11 7.55
CA ILE A 17 -2.76 -2.04 6.30
C ILE A 17 -2.18 -0.88 5.50
N VAL A 18 -1.77 -1.14 4.26
CA VAL A 18 -1.27 -0.13 3.32
C VAL A 18 -2.21 -0.04 2.15
N THR A 19 -2.62 1.18 1.80
CA THR A 19 -3.45 1.47 0.63
C THR A 19 -2.56 1.96 -0.50
N PHE A 20 -2.64 1.27 -1.64
CA PHE A 20 -1.93 1.59 -2.87
C PHE A 20 -2.87 2.16 -3.90
N SER A 21 -2.44 3.22 -4.57
CA SER A 21 -3.05 3.75 -5.78
C SER A 21 -2.26 3.27 -7.02
N HIS A 22 -2.98 2.69 -7.97
CA HIS A 22 -2.47 2.21 -9.24
C HIS A 22 -3.10 3.03 -10.37
N VAL A 23 -2.26 3.43 -11.33
CA VAL A 23 -2.68 4.15 -12.53
C VAL A 23 -2.16 3.37 -13.73
N GLY A 24 -3.06 2.84 -14.55
CA GLY A 24 -2.76 2.22 -15.83
C GLY A 24 -2.83 3.28 -16.93
N ARG A 25 -1.82 3.32 -17.80
CA ARG A 25 -1.75 4.23 -18.95
C ARG A 25 -1.67 3.45 -20.27
N ASN A 26 -2.29 3.97 -21.33
CA ASN A 26 -2.15 3.43 -22.68
C ASN A 26 -0.82 3.88 -23.33
N GLN A 27 -0.59 3.48 -24.58
CA GLN A 27 0.61 3.85 -25.35
C GLN A 27 0.75 5.35 -25.63
N HIS A 28 -0.33 6.12 -25.51
CA HIS A 28 -0.36 7.57 -25.70
C HIS A 28 -0.13 8.33 -24.38
N GLY A 29 -0.01 7.61 -23.26
CA GLY A 29 0.15 8.20 -21.94
C GLY A 29 -1.16 8.52 -21.23
N ASP A 30 -2.32 8.27 -21.85
CA ASP A 30 -3.62 8.53 -21.26
C ASP A 30 -3.91 7.53 -20.15
N VAL A 31 -4.50 8.01 -19.06
CA VAL A 31 -4.97 7.14 -17.98
C VAL A 31 -6.20 6.37 -18.46
N VAL A 32 -6.09 5.04 -18.48
CA VAL A 32 -7.18 4.14 -18.89
C VAL A 32 -7.76 3.33 -17.73
N ALA A 33 -7.05 3.26 -16.60
CA ALA A 33 -7.52 2.57 -15.42
C ALA A 33 -6.94 3.18 -14.15
N THR A 34 -7.75 3.20 -13.09
CA THR A 34 -7.30 3.49 -11.72
C THR A 34 -7.77 2.39 -10.80
N ALA A 35 -6.93 1.97 -9.85
CA ALA A 35 -7.31 1.00 -8.84
C ALA A 35 -6.76 1.37 -7.47
N SER A 36 -7.59 1.19 -6.44
CA SER A 36 -7.19 1.30 -5.04
C SER A 36 -7.13 -0.09 -4.43
N ARG A 37 -5.97 -0.47 -3.92
CA ARG A 37 -5.67 -1.80 -3.36
C ARG A 37 -5.24 -1.65 -1.91
N LYS A 38 -5.93 -2.32 -0.99
CA LYS A 38 -5.50 -2.44 0.41
C LYS A 38 -4.82 -3.77 0.62
N THR A 39 -3.67 -3.78 1.30
CA THR A 39 -2.98 -5.01 1.66
C THR A 39 -2.47 -5.01 3.08
N MET A 40 -2.41 -6.20 3.67
CA MET A 40 -1.68 -6.46 4.91
C MET A 40 -0.18 -6.50 4.63
N VAL A 41 0.59 -5.77 5.42
CA VAL A 41 2.05 -5.72 5.34
C VAL A 41 2.60 -5.97 6.74
N ARG A 42 3.56 -6.89 6.88
CA ARG A 42 4.24 -7.11 8.15
C ARG A 42 5.07 -5.89 8.53
N LYS A 43 4.96 -5.46 9.79
CA LYS A 43 5.84 -4.44 10.36
C LYS A 43 7.24 -5.03 10.54
N ARG A 44 8.22 -4.14 10.68
CA ARG A 44 9.55 -4.53 11.11
C ARG A 44 9.48 -5.18 12.51
N PRO A 45 10.31 -6.20 12.80
CA PRO A 45 10.46 -6.71 14.16
C PRO A 45 10.87 -5.61 15.14
N GLU A 46 10.35 -5.67 16.36
CA GLU A 46 10.75 -4.75 17.42
C GLU A 46 12.23 -4.97 17.77
N GLY A 47 13.03 -3.89 17.76
CA GLY A 47 14.48 -3.93 18.05
C GLY A 47 15.43 -3.77 16.85
N GLN A 48 14.94 -3.74 15.61
CA GLN A 48 15.77 -3.36 14.46
C GLN A 48 15.71 -1.85 14.17
N THR A 49 16.69 -1.11 14.66
CA THR A 49 16.96 0.28 14.25
C THR A 49 17.29 0.31 12.76
N GLN A 50 16.80 1.34 12.06
CA GLN A 50 17.00 1.54 10.63
C GLN A 50 18.37 2.12 10.31
#